data_AF-A0A8S8YK87-F1
#
_entry.id   AF-A0A8S8YK87-F1
#
_cell.length_a   1.000
_cell.length_b   1.000
_cell.length_c   1.000
_cell.angle_alpha   90.00
_cell.angle_beta   90.00
_cell.angle_gamma   90.00
#
_symmetry.space_group_name_H-M   'P 1'
#
loop_
_entity.id
_entity.type
_entity.pdbx_description
1 polymer ?
#
loop_
_entity_poly.entity_id
_entity_poly.type
_entity_poly.pdbx_seq_one_letter_code
_entity_poly.pdbx_strand_id
1 'polypeptide(L)'
;MLDPEGDIEAFFRRSKSDDFAAICVLPEHVKMTRSNYAGVLACAAGGFPNGDGPLHERISEVKKAIADGADEIDIVLDFDALMDGDRNKVATDLAQMRQACGTKF
;
A
#
# COMPACT_ATOMS: atom_id res chain seq x y z
N MET A 1 -4.78 12.70 0.07
CA MET A 1 -5.66 11.87 -0.76
C MET A 1 -5.75 12.53 -2.13
N LEU A 2 -5.30 11.87 -3.21
CA LEU A 2 -5.18 12.51 -4.54
C LEU A 2 -6.51 12.60 -5.32
N ASP A 3 -7.64 12.43 -4.64
CA ASP A 3 -8.94 12.86 -5.13
C ASP A 3 -9.80 13.31 -3.93
N PRO A 4 -10.02 14.63 -3.71
CA PRO A 4 -10.86 15.12 -2.62
C PRO A 4 -12.35 14.82 -2.83
N GLU A 5 -12.77 14.45 -4.05
CA GLU A 5 -14.15 14.07 -4.39
C GLU A 5 -14.36 12.54 -4.31
N GLY A 6 -13.28 11.76 -4.36
CA GLY A 6 -13.32 10.30 -4.29
C GLY A 6 -13.80 9.64 -5.59
N ASP A 7 -13.73 10.34 -6.72
CA ASP A 7 -14.16 9.80 -8.03
C ASP A 7 -13.08 8.87 -8.62
N ILE A 8 -13.13 7.62 -8.17
CA ILE A 8 -12.26 6.56 -8.65
C ILE A 8 -12.40 6.28 -10.16
N GLU A 9 -13.55 6.58 -10.76
CA GLU A 9 -13.76 6.40 -12.20
C GLU A 9 -13.02 7.49 -13.00
N ALA A 10 -13.08 8.74 -12.55
CA ALA A 10 -12.32 9.82 -13.14
C ALA A 10 -10.81 9.56 -13.01
N PHE A 11 -10.36 9.05 -11.86
CA PHE A 11 -8.97 8.61 -11.68
C PHE A 11 -8.58 7.55 -12.70
N PHE A 12 -9.35 6.47 -12.86
CA PHE A 12 -9.05 5.43 -13.85
C PHE A 12 -9.10 5.91 -15.30
N ARG A 13 -9.95 6.89 -15.60
CA ARG A 13 -10.00 7.47 -16.94
C ARG A 13 -8.71 8.19 -17.28
N ARG A 14 -8.16 8.95 -16.32
CA ARG A 14 -6.87 9.65 -16.46
C ARG A 14 -5.69 8.67 -16.46
N SER A 15 -5.74 7.61 -15.66
CA SER A 15 -4.63 6.65 -15.61
C SER A 15 -4.49 5.79 -16.87
N LYS A 16 -5.51 5.75 -17.73
CA LYS A 16 -5.48 5.05 -19.02
C LYS A 16 -4.92 5.89 -20.17
N SER A 17 -4.84 7.22 -20.03
CA SER A 17 -4.38 8.11 -21.10
C SER A 17 -2.87 8.30 -21.15
N ASP A 18 -2.19 8.08 -20.02
CA ASP A 18 -0.78 8.39 -19.84
C ASP A 18 0.01 7.14 -19.44
N ASP A 19 1.30 7.11 -19.79
CA ASP A 19 2.21 5.98 -19.55
C ASP A 19 2.84 6.06 -18.15
N PHE A 20 2.02 5.88 -17.13
CA PHE A 20 2.49 5.89 -15.74
C PHE A 20 3.23 4.59 -15.39
N ALA A 21 4.28 4.71 -14.58
CA ALA A 21 5.00 3.54 -14.06
C ALA A 21 4.11 2.64 -13.20
N ALA A 22 3.26 3.23 -12.36
CA ALA A 22 2.26 2.54 -11.55
C ALA A 22 1.09 3.46 -11.22
N ILE A 23 -0.05 2.87 -10.85
CA ILE A 23 -1.13 3.57 -10.13
C ILE A 23 -1.15 3.11 -8.68
N CYS A 24 -1.30 4.04 -7.74
CA CYS A 24 -1.36 3.74 -6.31
C CYS A 24 -2.77 3.98 -5.75
N VAL A 25 -3.33 2.98 -5.08
CA VAL A 25 -4.69 3.02 -4.50
C VAL A 25 -4.68 2.55 -3.04
N LEU A 26 -5.81 2.74 -2.35
CA LEU A 26 -6.03 2.17 -1.02
C LEU A 26 -6.42 0.68 -1.09
N PRO A 27 -6.22 -0.12 -0.02
CA PRO A 27 -6.42 -1.57 -0.04
C PRO A 27 -7.82 -2.00 -0.50
N GLU A 28 -8.87 -1.27 -0.11
CA GLU A 28 -10.26 -1.53 -0.49
C GLU A 28 -10.52 -1.42 -2.00
N HIS A 29 -9.64 -0.74 -2.73
CA HIS A 29 -9.78 -0.49 -4.16
C HIS A 29 -8.91 -1.40 -5.04
N VAL A 30 -7.96 -2.14 -4.47
CA VAL A 30 -7.01 -2.96 -5.23
C VAL A 30 -7.74 -3.97 -6.12
N LYS A 31 -8.67 -4.74 -5.57
CA LYS A 31 -9.40 -5.78 -6.31
C LYS A 31 -10.20 -5.24 -7.49
N MET A 32 -10.89 -4.13 -7.28
CA MET A 32 -11.66 -3.45 -8.32
C MET A 32 -10.72 -2.88 -9.40
N THR A 33 -9.62 -2.27 -8.98
CA THR A 33 -8.63 -1.66 -9.87
C THR A 33 -8.00 -2.72 -10.76
N ARG A 34 -7.54 -3.83 -10.18
CA ARG A 34 -6.95 -4.95 -10.92
C ARG A 34 -7.89 -5.52 -11.98
N SER A 35 -9.19 -5.54 -11.72
CA SER A 35 -10.19 -6.00 -12.69
C SER A 35 -10.30 -5.08 -13.92
N ASN A 36 -9.84 -3.84 -13.83
CA ASN A 36 -10.02 -2.78 -14.84
C ASN A 36 -8.70 -2.16 -15.36
N TYR A 37 -7.56 -2.57 -14.80
CA TYR A 37 -6.23 -2.03 -15.09
C TYR A 37 -5.18 -3.15 -15.13
N ALA A 38 -4.44 -3.19 -16.25
CA ALA A 38 -3.45 -4.22 -16.53
C ALA A 38 -2.00 -3.80 -16.26
N GLY A 39 -1.76 -2.53 -15.93
CA GLY A 39 -0.42 -2.05 -15.56
C GLY A 39 -0.05 -2.37 -14.12
N VAL A 40 1.04 -1.77 -13.66
CA VAL A 40 1.57 -1.96 -12.30
C VAL A 40 0.66 -1.29 -11.28
N LEU A 41 0.20 -2.07 -10.30
CA LEU A 41 -0.71 -1.61 -9.25
C LEU A 41 0.02 -1.52 -7.91
N ALA A 42 0.32 -0.31 -7.46
CA ALA A 42 0.77 -0.06 -6.10
C ALA A 42 -0.40 0.05 -5.13
N CYS A 43 -0.16 -0.28 -3.86
CA CYS A 43 -1.12 -0.10 -2.79
C CYS A 43 -0.45 0.57 -1.59
N ALA A 44 -1.02 1.69 -1.14
CA ALA A 44 -0.68 2.28 0.15
C ALA A 44 -1.32 1.45 1.27
N ALA A 45 -0.53 0.64 1.96
CA ALA A 45 -0.99 -0.33 2.97
C ALA A 45 0.03 -0.42 4.12
N GLY A 46 -0.24 -1.25 5.14
CA GLY A 46 0.69 -1.43 6.24
C GLY A 46 0.71 -0.25 7.21
N GLY A 47 -0.45 0.36 7.45
CA GLY A 47 -0.63 1.47 8.39
C GLY A 47 -0.74 2.85 7.74
N PHE A 48 -1.13 2.96 6.48
CA PHE A 48 -1.37 4.27 5.88
C PHE A 48 -2.56 4.98 6.58
N PRO A 49 -2.51 6.30 6.86
CA PRO A 49 -1.42 7.23 6.54
C PRO A 49 -0.38 7.45 7.65
N ASN A 50 -0.59 6.94 8.85
CA ASN A 50 0.16 7.36 10.05
C ASN A 50 1.32 6.42 10.43
N GLY A 51 1.29 5.16 9.99
CA GLY A 51 2.23 4.12 10.39
C GLY A 51 1.99 3.59 11.80
N ASP A 52 0.85 3.92 12.40
CA ASP A 52 0.43 3.51 13.74
C ASP A 52 -0.38 2.20 13.72
N GLY A 53 -0.77 1.74 14.91
CA GLY A 53 -1.56 0.54 15.11
C GLY A 53 -0.76 -0.76 15.27
N PRO A 54 -1.43 -1.86 15.67
CA PRO A 54 -0.77 -3.13 15.93
C PRO A 54 -0.13 -3.73 14.67
N LEU A 55 1.11 -4.23 14.79
CA LEU A 55 1.85 -4.82 13.66
C LEU A 55 1.07 -5.91 12.92
N HIS A 56 0.31 -6.75 13.63
CA HIS A 56 -0.45 -7.84 13.02
C HIS A 56 -1.57 -7.35 12.09
N GLU A 57 -2.19 -6.20 12.38
CA GLU A 57 -3.21 -5.58 11.52
C GLU A 57 -2.57 -5.02 10.25
N ARG A 58 -1.44 -4.32 10.42
CA ARG A 58 -0.64 -3.79 9.29
C ARG A 58 -0.16 -4.89 8.36
N ILE A 59 0.31 -6.02 8.91
CA ILE A 59 0.67 -7.21 8.12
C ILE A 59 -0.55 -7.80 7.41
N SER A 60 -1.72 -7.82 8.07
CA SER A 60 -2.97 -8.31 7.46
C SER A 60 -3.38 -7.47 6.25
N GLU A 61 -3.25 -6.14 6.36
CA GLU A 61 -3.51 -5.19 5.28
C GLU A 61 -2.60 -5.43 4.07
N VAL A 62 -1.29 -5.59 4.30
CA VAL A 62 -0.31 -5.95 3.25
C VAL A 62 -0.69 -7.25 2.55
N LYS A 63 -0.98 -8.31 3.33
CA LYS A 63 -1.38 -9.61 2.76
C LYS A 63 -2.66 -9.51 1.95
N LYS A 64 -3.62 -8.71 2.41
CA LYS A 64 -4.88 -8.47 1.70
C LYS A 64 -4.64 -7.74 0.37
N ALA A 65 -3.85 -6.67 0.36
CA ALA A 65 -3.52 -5.94 -0.85
C ALA A 65 -2.89 -6.85 -1.92
N ILE A 66 -1.98 -7.73 -1.51
CA ILE A 66 -1.35 -8.70 -2.41
C ILE A 66 -2.35 -9.73 -2.92
N ALA A 67 -3.18 -10.29 -2.03
CA ALA A 67 -4.21 -11.25 -2.41
C ALA A 67 -5.24 -10.63 -3.38
N ASP A 68 -5.49 -9.33 -3.26
CA ASP A 68 -6.39 -8.59 -4.13
C ASP A 68 -5.73 -8.14 -5.45
N GLY A 69 -4.40 -8.31 -5.59
CA GLY A 69 -3.68 -8.19 -6.86
C GLY A 69 -2.78 -6.96 -7.02
N ALA A 70 -2.32 -6.36 -5.91
CA ALA A 70 -1.25 -5.36 -5.94
C ALA A 70 0.08 -5.98 -6.39
N ASP A 71 0.89 -5.21 -7.12
CA ASP A 71 2.26 -5.51 -7.56
C ASP A 71 3.33 -4.75 -6.75
N GLU A 72 2.95 -3.68 -6.04
CA GLU A 72 3.83 -2.89 -5.18
C GLU A 72 3.08 -2.53 -3.88
N ILE A 73 3.82 -2.41 -2.77
CA ILE A 73 3.27 -2.08 -1.45
C ILE A 73 4.04 -0.89 -0.87
N ASP A 74 3.34 0.22 -0.68
CA ASP A 74 3.87 1.42 -0.03
C ASP A 74 3.43 1.43 1.44
N ILE A 75 4.40 1.31 2.35
CA ILE A 75 4.15 1.32 3.80
C ILE A 75 4.52 2.66 4.44
N VAL A 76 3.88 2.97 5.57
CA VAL A 76 4.28 4.08 6.44
C VAL A 76 5.04 3.51 7.64
N LEU A 77 6.26 3.96 7.89
CA LEU A 77 7.04 3.52 9.06
C LEU A 77 6.39 4.03 10.35
N ASP A 78 6.60 3.32 11.45
CA ASP A 78 6.27 3.84 12.78
C ASP A 78 7.21 5.02 13.09
N PHE A 79 6.72 6.23 12.79
CA PHE A 79 7.50 7.45 12.87
C PHE A 79 7.80 7.84 14.32
N ASP A 80 6.86 7.59 15.24
CA ASP A 80 7.04 7.89 16.66
C ASP A 80 8.15 7.02 17.25
N ALA A 81 8.13 5.70 16.99
CA ALA A 81 9.20 4.81 17.43
C ALA A 81 10.56 5.20 16.83
N LEU A 82 10.58 5.65 15.56
CA LEU A 82 11.80 6.15 14.92
C LEU A 82 12.34 7.40 15.63
N MET A 83 11.46 8.35 15.96
CA MET A 83 11.81 9.59 16.64
C MET A 83 12.26 9.37 18.09
N ASP A 84 11.69 8.39 18.76
CA ASP A 84 12.09 7.93 20.10
C ASP A 84 13.41 7.13 20.09
N GLY A 85 13.97 6.86 18.90
CA GLY A 85 15.24 6.16 18.71
C GLY A 85 15.14 4.64 18.74
N ASP A 86 13.93 4.07 18.78
CA ASP A 86 13.70 2.62 18.74
C ASP A 86 13.80 2.07 17.31
N ARG A 87 15.02 2.15 16.75
CA ARG A 87 15.33 1.64 15.41
C ARG A 87 15.14 0.13 15.29
N ASN A 88 15.26 -0.61 16.39
CA ASN A 88 15.10 -2.07 16.38
C ASN A 88 13.65 -2.46 16.14
N LYS A 89 12.70 -1.79 16.81
CA LYS A 89 11.27 -1.97 16.54
C LYS A 89 10.96 -1.65 15.08
N VAL A 90 11.35 -0.47 14.60
CA VAL A 90 11.08 -0.03 13.22
C VAL A 90 11.63 -1.03 12.19
N ALA A 91 12.89 -1.48 12.37
CA ALA A 91 13.49 -2.46 11.48
C ALA A 91 12.79 -3.83 11.54
N THR A 92 12.37 -4.26 12.72
CA THR A 92 11.64 -5.52 12.92
C THR A 92 10.27 -5.47 12.23
N ASP A 93 9.52 -4.39 12.44
CA ASP A 93 8.21 -4.19 11.84
C ASP A 93 8.31 -4.17 10.30
N LEU A 94 9.30 -3.44 9.76
CA LEU A 94 9.58 -3.39 8.33
C LEU A 94 9.94 -4.77 7.78
N ALA A 95 10.81 -5.52 8.46
CA ALA A 95 11.22 -6.85 8.02
C ALA A 95 10.03 -7.83 7.98
N GLN A 96 9.13 -7.77 8.97
CA GLN A 96 7.94 -8.62 9.01
C GLN A 96 6.93 -8.26 7.91
N MET A 97 6.70 -6.96 7.65
CA MET A 97 5.86 -6.53 6.53
C MET A 97 6.49 -6.93 5.18
N ARG A 98 7.81 -6.78 5.01
CA ARG A 98 8.51 -7.24 3.81
C ARG A 98 8.39 -8.75 3.60
N GLN A 99 8.45 -9.54 4.67
CA GLN A 99 8.23 -10.97 4.63
C GLN A 99 6.79 -11.31 4.20
N ALA A 100 5.81 -10.53 4.67
CA ALA A 100 4.42 -10.68 4.27
C ALA A 100 4.20 -10.44 2.76
N CYS A 101 5.09 -9.67 2.11
CA CYS A 101 5.06 -9.50 0.66
C CYS A 101 5.41 -10.77 -0.14
N GLY A 102 6.17 -11.70 0.45
CA GLY A 102 6.63 -12.88 -0.29
C GLY A 102 7.74 -12.56 -1.31
N THR A 103 7.80 -13.34 -2.39
CA THR A 103 8.95 -13.38 -3.31
C THR A 103 8.85 -12.49 -4.55
N LYS A 104 7.71 -11.80 -4.75
CA LYS A 104 7.37 -11.11 -5.99
C LYS A 104 7.15 -9.60 -5.80
N PHE A 105 7.98 -8.95 -4.98
CA PHE A 105 7.87 -7.52 -4.63
C PHE A 105 9.26 -7.02 -4.21
#